data_AF-D3V0I8-F1
#
_entry.id   AF-D3V0I8-F1
#
_cell.length_a   1.000
_cell.length_b   1.000
_cell.length_c   1.000
_cell.angle_alpha   90.00
_cell.angle_beta   90.00
_cell.angle_gamma   90.00
#
_symmetry.space_group_name_H-M   'P 1'
#
loop_
_entity.id
_entity.type
_entity.pdbx_description
1 polymer ?
#
loop_
_entity_poly.entity_id
_entity_poly.type
_entity_poly.pdbx_seq_one_letter_code
_entity_poly.pdbx_strand_id
1 'polypeptide(L)'
;MTQKVTLDSIRALQAAMEGKLDKSQSGADIPNKPEFVKNLGLGNALKVGDYGVGSNNLSNKIAGYLWDVGGNQPSGFYGYSPSSHKDEVWGSFIKLRWNDGNQQYLVFPNFGGNAMRIVRFSGGNSWSDYTVWTTGNADFDGNGFLKKTSPIIQIHPDGTFTTNDESEGATVTRLGLGHYKLSGILGYNSDGAWGVHGGISVPRDVNGNELVYVDDKVLPDGAIEIRVTHRQNAHMPARLQNRRIKSQDEQTHYTDDEACDLPAGTRLDVRVQMPEDSIWNQKQVLAPDPQQEYSVTSVVNK
;
A
#
# COMPACT_ATOMS: atom_id res chain seq x y z
N MET A 1 -67.80 5.90 52.74
CA MET A 1 -67.75 4.44 52.54
C MET A 1 -66.30 4.05 52.33
N THR A 2 -65.74 3.25 53.22
CA THR A 2 -64.36 2.75 53.08
C THR A 2 -64.42 1.46 52.27
N GLN A 3 -63.95 1.49 51.02
CA GLN A 3 -63.86 0.29 50.18
C GLN A 3 -62.81 -0.65 50.79
N LYS A 4 -63.26 -1.81 51.29
CA LYS A 4 -62.35 -2.83 51.86
C LYS A 4 -61.89 -3.76 50.74
N VAL A 5 -60.57 -3.88 50.56
CA VAL A 5 -59.94 -4.86 49.67
C VAL A 5 -60.03 -6.25 50.31
N THR A 6 -60.50 -7.26 49.56
CA THR A 6 -60.64 -8.63 50.08
C THR A 6 -59.33 -9.40 49.91
N LEU A 7 -59.07 -10.37 50.78
CA LEU A 7 -57.88 -11.23 50.69
C LEU A 7 -57.81 -11.95 49.32
N ASP A 8 -58.96 -12.35 48.78
CA ASP A 8 -59.05 -13.00 47.48
C ASP A 8 -58.67 -12.06 46.33
N SER A 9 -59.04 -10.78 46.42
CA SER A 9 -58.61 -9.78 45.43
C SER A 9 -57.10 -9.52 45.45
N ILE A 10 -56.45 -9.64 46.62
CA ILE A 10 -54.99 -9.52 46.75
C ILE A 10 -54.29 -10.74 46.15
N ARG A 11 -54.78 -11.95 46.44
CA ARG A 11 -54.23 -13.19 45.86
C ARG A 11 -54.38 -13.24 44.34
N ALA A 12 -55.53 -12.80 43.82
CA ALA A 12 -55.77 -12.70 42.39
C ALA A 12 -54.81 -11.69 41.73
N LEU A 13 -54.54 -10.56 42.39
CA LEU A 13 -53.55 -9.60 41.92
C LEU A 13 -52.13 -10.19 41.91
N GLN A 14 -51.72 -10.88 42.99
CA GLN A 14 -50.41 -11.54 43.06
C GLN A 14 -50.24 -12.57 41.94
N ALA A 15 -51.22 -13.44 41.74
CA ALA A 15 -51.20 -14.43 40.66
C ALA A 15 -51.16 -13.79 39.25
N ALA A 16 -51.84 -12.65 39.05
CA ALA A 16 -51.83 -11.95 37.76
C ALA A 16 -50.49 -11.26 37.47
N MET A 17 -49.74 -10.89 38.52
CA MET A 17 -48.39 -10.33 38.42
C MET A 17 -47.29 -11.40 38.38
N GLU A 18 -47.58 -12.61 38.83
CA GLU A 18 -46.64 -13.72 38.82
C GLU A 18 -46.17 -14.04 37.38
N GLY A 19 -44.85 -14.10 37.18
CA GLY A 19 -44.23 -14.32 35.87
C GLY A 19 -44.26 -13.11 34.91
N LYS A 20 -44.77 -11.95 35.32
CA LYS A 20 -44.58 -10.69 34.58
C LYS A 20 -43.18 -10.14 34.84
N LEU A 21 -42.59 -9.53 33.81
CA LEU A 21 -41.28 -8.90 33.93
C LEU A 21 -41.39 -7.54 34.63
N ASP A 22 -40.44 -7.25 35.52
CA ASP A 22 -40.29 -5.98 36.20
C ASP A 22 -39.55 -4.98 35.30
N LYS A 23 -40.23 -3.90 34.91
CA LYS A 23 -39.67 -2.84 34.07
C LYS A 23 -38.42 -2.22 34.67
N SER A 24 -38.33 -2.11 36.00
CA SER A 24 -37.20 -1.49 36.67
C SER A 24 -35.91 -2.32 36.54
N GLN A 25 -36.03 -3.63 36.28
CA GLN A 25 -34.91 -4.54 36.13
C GLN A 25 -34.36 -4.60 34.71
N SER A 26 -35.00 -3.91 33.75
CA SER A 26 -34.50 -3.76 32.37
C SER A 26 -34.14 -5.10 31.70
N GLY A 27 -34.92 -6.14 31.98
CA GLY A 27 -34.76 -7.47 31.38
C GLY A 27 -33.73 -8.38 32.06
N ALA A 28 -33.19 -7.99 33.22
CA ALA A 28 -32.32 -8.87 34.03
C ALA A 28 -33.06 -10.15 34.48
N ASP A 29 -34.36 -10.01 34.78
CA ASP A 29 -35.32 -11.04 35.22
C ASP A 29 -35.84 -11.96 34.11
N ILE A 30 -35.45 -11.75 32.85
CA ILE A 30 -35.84 -12.62 31.74
C ILE A 30 -35.28 -14.05 31.99
N PRO A 31 -36.15 -15.07 32.13
CA PRO A 31 -35.71 -16.43 32.47
C PRO A 31 -34.91 -17.11 31.34
N ASN A 32 -35.32 -16.91 30.09
CA ASN A 32 -34.63 -17.42 28.90
C ASN A 32 -34.33 -16.25 27.94
N LYS A 33 -33.18 -15.60 28.18
CA LYS A 33 -32.71 -14.48 27.36
C LYS A 33 -32.57 -14.86 25.87
N PRO A 34 -32.00 -16.03 25.49
CA PRO A 34 -31.94 -16.46 24.10
C PRO A 34 -33.31 -16.53 23.38
N GLU A 35 -34.31 -17.20 23.97
CA GLU A 35 -35.64 -17.33 23.36
C GLU A 35 -36.37 -15.99 23.30
N PHE A 36 -36.18 -15.12 24.31
CA PHE A 36 -36.71 -13.76 24.28
C PHE A 36 -36.15 -12.93 23.12
N VAL A 37 -34.82 -12.94 22.92
CA VAL A 37 -34.15 -12.26 21.80
C VAL A 37 -34.65 -12.80 20.45
N LYS A 38 -34.85 -14.12 20.34
CA LYS A 38 -35.41 -14.76 19.15
C LYS A 38 -36.85 -14.30 18.89
N ASN A 39 -37.70 -14.23 19.92
CA ASN A 39 -39.09 -13.75 19.80
C ASN A 39 -39.19 -12.27 19.43
N LEU A 40 -38.18 -11.46 19.75
CA LEU A 40 -38.04 -10.08 19.25
C LEU A 40 -37.59 -10.01 17.78
N GLY A 41 -37.34 -11.14 17.12
CA GLY A 41 -36.83 -11.19 15.75
C GLY A 41 -35.33 -10.85 15.62
N LEU A 42 -34.61 -10.76 16.75
CA LEU A 42 -33.19 -10.38 16.78
C LEU A 42 -32.24 -11.58 16.65
N GLY A 43 -32.75 -12.79 16.36
CA GLY A 43 -31.95 -14.00 16.22
C GLY A 43 -30.89 -13.93 15.12
N ASN A 44 -31.12 -13.12 14.08
CA ASN A 44 -30.20 -12.87 12.96
C ASN A 44 -29.64 -11.44 12.98
N ALA A 45 -29.81 -10.69 14.07
CA ALA A 45 -29.26 -9.35 14.17
C ALA A 45 -27.74 -9.40 14.31
N LEU A 46 -27.03 -8.58 13.53
CA LEU A 46 -25.58 -8.42 13.64
C LEU A 46 -25.22 -7.75 14.97
N LYS A 47 -24.29 -8.38 15.71
CA LYS A 47 -23.69 -7.84 16.93
C LYS A 47 -22.33 -7.24 16.62
N VAL A 48 -21.88 -6.35 17.51
CA VAL A 48 -20.49 -5.87 17.48
C VAL A 48 -19.54 -7.06 17.54
N GLY A 49 -18.64 -7.15 16.57
CA GLY A 49 -17.68 -8.23 16.37
C GLY A 49 -18.10 -9.31 15.37
N ASP A 50 -19.38 -9.38 15.00
CA ASP A 50 -19.85 -10.32 13.97
C ASP A 50 -19.19 -9.98 12.64
N TYR A 51 -18.57 -11.01 12.02
CA TYR A 51 -17.80 -10.87 10.78
C TYR A 51 -16.72 -9.78 10.82
N GLY A 52 -16.24 -9.41 12.03
CA GLY A 52 -15.24 -8.37 12.23
C GLY A 52 -15.80 -6.94 12.30
N VAL A 53 -17.11 -6.74 12.15
CA VAL A 53 -17.72 -5.41 12.13
C VAL A 53 -17.74 -4.81 13.54
N GLY A 54 -17.16 -3.63 13.71
CA GLY A 54 -17.11 -2.92 15.00
C GLY A 54 -16.10 -3.47 16.00
N SER A 55 -15.25 -4.42 15.60
CA SER A 55 -14.13 -4.90 16.42
C SER A 55 -13.04 -3.83 16.55
N ASN A 56 -12.49 -3.66 17.76
CA ASN A 56 -11.33 -2.79 17.99
C ASN A 56 -10.02 -3.35 17.45
N ASN A 57 -9.95 -4.68 17.25
CA ASN A 57 -8.77 -5.34 16.71
C ASN A 57 -9.16 -6.58 15.88
N LEU A 58 -8.70 -6.64 14.63
CA LEU A 58 -8.92 -7.77 13.73
C LEU A 58 -7.80 -8.83 13.84
N SER A 59 -6.68 -8.52 14.49
CA SER A 59 -5.53 -9.41 14.68
C SER A 59 -5.84 -10.64 15.54
N ASN A 60 -6.97 -10.68 16.24
CA ASN A 60 -7.41 -11.86 17.02
C ASN A 60 -8.35 -12.78 16.23
N LYS A 61 -8.69 -12.42 15.00
CA LYS A 61 -9.39 -13.26 14.02
C LYS A 61 -8.37 -13.80 13.00
N ILE A 62 -7.25 -14.34 13.51
CA ILE A 62 -6.19 -14.96 12.71
C ILE A 62 -6.78 -16.21 12.09
N ALA A 63 -7.18 -16.13 10.83
CA ALA A 63 -7.14 -17.31 10.01
C ALA A 63 -5.64 -17.59 9.78
N GLY A 64 -5.23 -18.86 9.77
CA GLY A 64 -3.85 -19.26 9.50
C GLY A 64 -3.38 -18.81 8.11
N TYR A 65 -2.41 -19.51 7.51
CA TYR A 65 -1.86 -19.16 6.20
C TYR A 65 -2.97 -18.79 5.18
N LEU A 66 -2.71 -17.98 4.14
CA LEU A 66 -3.68 -17.65 3.06
C LEU A 66 -4.52 -18.87 2.57
N TRP A 67 -3.96 -20.08 2.63
CA TRP A 67 -4.61 -21.36 2.40
C TRP A 67 -5.71 -21.72 3.43
N ASP A 68 -5.50 -21.41 4.70
CA ASP A 68 -6.44 -21.58 5.82
C ASP A 68 -7.50 -20.46 5.84
N VAL A 69 -7.14 -19.24 5.45
CA VAL A 69 -8.08 -18.13 5.24
C VAL A 69 -9.01 -18.36 4.03
N GLY A 70 -8.48 -19.10 3.05
CA GLY A 70 -9.16 -19.70 1.91
C GLY A 70 -10.33 -20.63 2.23
N GLY A 71 -10.48 -21.04 3.50
CA GLY A 71 -11.45 -22.05 3.92
C GLY A 71 -12.84 -21.51 4.29
N ASN A 72 -13.47 -22.20 5.25
CA ASN A 72 -14.85 -22.05 5.71
C ASN A 72 -15.22 -20.70 6.36
N GLN A 73 -14.29 -19.74 6.43
CA GLN A 73 -14.62 -18.44 6.99
C GLN A 73 -15.68 -17.73 6.13
N PRO A 74 -16.73 -17.15 6.72
CA PRO A 74 -17.73 -16.38 5.99
C PRO A 74 -17.14 -15.10 5.38
N SER A 75 -17.92 -14.38 4.59
CA SER A 75 -17.56 -13.02 4.18
C SER A 75 -17.43 -12.11 5.41
N GLY A 76 -16.47 -11.19 5.41
CA GLY A 76 -16.20 -10.32 6.56
C GLY A 76 -14.88 -9.59 6.50
N PHE A 77 -14.52 -8.97 7.62
CA PHE A 77 -13.29 -8.22 7.85
C PHE A 77 -12.40 -8.99 8.82
N TYR A 78 -11.12 -9.11 8.48
CA TYR A 78 -10.17 -9.98 9.17
C TYR A 78 -8.78 -9.36 9.23
N GLY A 79 -7.99 -9.76 10.23
CA GLY A 79 -6.59 -9.37 10.38
C GLY A 79 -5.67 -10.52 10.03
N TYR A 80 -4.42 -10.21 9.72
CA TYR A 80 -3.37 -11.20 9.52
C TYR A 80 -2.05 -10.72 10.11
N SER A 81 -1.20 -11.69 10.44
CA SER A 81 0.17 -11.53 10.92
C SER A 81 1.19 -11.94 9.85
N PRO A 82 2.47 -11.55 10.01
CA PRO A 82 3.58 -12.05 9.18
C PRO A 82 3.61 -13.57 9.03
N SER A 83 3.28 -14.30 10.10
CA SER A 83 3.28 -15.77 10.14
C SER A 83 2.08 -16.42 9.44
N SER A 84 1.05 -15.66 9.08
CA SER A 84 -0.20 -16.17 8.47
C SER A 84 -0.40 -15.68 7.04
N HIS A 85 0.52 -14.89 6.50
CA HIS A 85 0.36 -14.30 5.19
C HIS A 85 1.68 -14.22 4.44
N LYS A 86 1.63 -14.45 3.12
CA LYS A 86 2.82 -14.48 2.26
C LYS A 86 3.55 -13.14 2.11
N ASP A 87 2.96 -12.06 2.62
CA ASP A 87 3.62 -10.76 2.62
C ASP A 87 4.57 -10.59 3.80
N GLU A 88 4.54 -11.49 4.79
CA GLU A 88 5.40 -11.42 5.97
C GLU A 88 5.29 -10.09 6.73
N VAL A 89 4.15 -9.42 6.59
CA VAL A 89 3.78 -8.18 7.30
C VAL A 89 2.47 -8.36 8.04
N TRP A 90 2.20 -7.45 8.97
CA TRP A 90 0.88 -7.30 9.57
C TRP A 90 -0.09 -6.64 8.58
N GLY A 91 -1.39 -6.91 8.72
CA GLY A 91 -2.38 -6.19 7.95
C GLY A 91 -3.80 -6.69 8.18
N SER A 92 -4.69 -6.30 7.28
CA SER A 92 -6.09 -6.71 7.26
C SER A 92 -6.55 -7.07 5.86
N PHE A 93 -7.66 -7.78 5.75
CA PHE A 93 -8.30 -8.02 4.47
C PHE A 93 -9.83 -8.08 4.60
N ILE A 94 -10.48 -7.79 3.49
CA ILE A 94 -11.92 -8.01 3.30
C ILE A 94 -12.08 -9.30 2.50
N LYS A 95 -12.81 -10.26 3.06
CA LYS A 95 -13.18 -11.50 2.37
C LYS A 95 -14.58 -11.38 1.79
N LEU A 96 -14.68 -11.62 0.49
CA LEU A 96 -15.93 -11.66 -0.25
C LEU A 96 -16.07 -13.05 -0.88
N ARG A 97 -17.03 -13.82 -0.36
CA ARG A 97 -17.29 -15.20 -0.81
C ARG A 97 -18.61 -15.26 -1.58
N TRP A 98 -18.55 -15.86 -2.77
CA TRP A 98 -19.74 -16.31 -3.50
C TRP A 98 -20.14 -17.73 -3.09
N ASN A 99 -19.19 -18.67 -3.09
CA ASN A 99 -19.34 -20.04 -2.57
C ASN A 99 -17.97 -20.62 -2.16
N ASP A 100 -17.91 -21.87 -1.70
CA ASP A 100 -16.63 -22.50 -1.28
C ASP A 100 -15.56 -22.45 -2.37
N GLY A 101 -15.95 -22.64 -3.63
CA GLY A 101 -15.04 -22.63 -4.78
C GLY A 101 -14.73 -21.25 -5.36
N ASN A 102 -15.39 -20.18 -4.92
CA ASN A 102 -15.28 -18.85 -5.52
C ASN A 102 -15.26 -17.76 -4.44
N GLN A 103 -14.06 -17.23 -4.20
CA GLN A 103 -13.78 -16.30 -3.11
C GLN A 103 -12.78 -15.24 -3.55
N GLN A 104 -12.86 -14.06 -2.97
CA GLN A 104 -12.00 -12.92 -3.26
C GLN A 104 -11.58 -12.22 -1.96
N TYR A 105 -10.38 -11.67 -1.99
CA TYR A 105 -9.77 -10.97 -0.88
C TYR A 105 -9.26 -9.63 -1.37
N LEU A 106 -9.64 -8.56 -0.68
CA LEU A 106 -8.96 -7.28 -0.81
C LEU A 106 -8.03 -7.13 0.39
N VAL A 107 -6.73 -7.18 0.13
CA VAL A 107 -5.67 -7.22 1.14
C VAL A 107 -5.09 -5.82 1.35
N PHE A 108 -4.99 -5.43 2.61
CA PHE A 108 -4.50 -4.16 3.11
C PHE A 108 -3.33 -4.41 4.08
N PRO A 109 -2.09 -4.44 3.57
CA PRO A 109 -0.92 -4.53 4.42
C PRO A 109 -0.71 -3.26 5.25
N ASN A 110 -0.20 -3.43 6.47
CA ASN A 110 0.38 -2.35 7.26
C ASN A 110 1.77 -1.97 6.70
N PHE A 111 2.28 -0.82 7.15
CA PHE A 111 3.50 -0.15 6.71
C PHE A 111 4.54 -1.03 5.98
N GLY A 112 4.84 -0.64 4.74
CA GLY A 112 5.92 -1.20 3.92
C GLY A 112 5.71 -2.61 3.36
N GLY A 113 4.56 -3.23 3.64
CA GLY A 113 4.11 -4.38 2.88
C GLY A 113 3.80 -4.03 1.43
N ASN A 114 4.07 -4.99 0.53
CA ASN A 114 3.68 -4.95 -0.88
C ASN A 114 2.33 -4.26 -1.08
N ALA A 115 2.22 -3.39 -2.08
CA ALA A 115 1.00 -2.63 -2.34
C ALA A 115 -0.27 -3.48 -2.26
N MET A 116 -1.39 -2.84 -1.89
CA MET A 116 -2.72 -3.46 -1.80
C MET A 116 -2.94 -4.52 -2.87
N ARG A 117 -3.54 -5.65 -2.51
CA ARG A 117 -3.72 -6.76 -3.46
C ARG A 117 -5.14 -7.26 -3.53
N ILE A 118 -5.48 -7.80 -4.68
CA ILE A 118 -6.69 -8.59 -4.87
C ILE A 118 -6.25 -10.04 -5.07
N VAL A 119 -6.64 -10.91 -4.15
CA VAL A 119 -6.41 -12.34 -4.29
C VAL A 119 -7.72 -13.02 -4.66
N ARG A 120 -7.73 -13.82 -5.73
CA ARG A 120 -8.94 -14.49 -6.23
C ARG A 120 -8.75 -16.00 -6.28
N PHE A 121 -9.73 -16.70 -5.74
CA PHE A 121 -9.90 -18.14 -5.86
C PHE A 121 -11.12 -18.43 -6.74
N SER A 122 -10.95 -19.28 -7.76
CA SER A 122 -12.00 -19.59 -8.73
C SER A 122 -11.98 -21.06 -9.12
N GLY A 123 -13.07 -21.77 -8.84
CA GLY A 123 -13.31 -23.14 -9.29
C GLY A 123 -12.34 -24.21 -8.75
N GLY A 124 -11.72 -24.00 -7.59
CA GLY A 124 -10.72 -24.94 -7.04
C GLY A 124 -9.31 -24.79 -7.62
N ASN A 125 -9.08 -23.82 -8.52
CA ASN A 125 -7.78 -23.55 -9.11
C ASN A 125 -6.88 -22.70 -8.19
N SER A 126 -5.58 -22.63 -8.53
CA SER A 126 -4.59 -21.80 -7.84
C SER A 126 -5.04 -20.34 -7.66
N TRP A 127 -4.65 -19.76 -6.54
CA TRP A 127 -4.86 -18.35 -6.24
C TRP A 127 -4.26 -17.44 -7.30
N SER A 128 -5.07 -16.56 -7.87
CA SER A 128 -4.58 -15.43 -8.67
C SER A 128 -4.32 -14.25 -7.75
N ASP A 129 -3.16 -13.61 -7.89
CA ASP A 129 -2.79 -12.43 -7.12
C ASP A 129 -2.60 -11.24 -8.05
N TYR A 130 -3.31 -10.15 -7.75
CA TYR A 130 -3.27 -8.91 -8.52
C TYR A 130 -2.82 -7.77 -7.60
N THR A 131 -1.68 -7.17 -7.94
CA THR A 131 -1.21 -5.95 -7.27
C THR A 131 -2.03 -4.75 -7.72
N VAL A 132 -2.52 -3.98 -6.76
CA VAL A 132 -3.17 -2.69 -7.01
C VAL A 132 -2.08 -1.62 -7.11
N TRP A 133 -2.12 -0.85 -8.19
CA TRP A 133 -1.25 0.31 -8.37
C TRP A 133 -1.80 1.50 -7.57
N THR A 134 -0.96 2.07 -6.73
CA THR A 134 -1.23 3.27 -5.93
C THR A 134 -0.08 4.25 -6.15
N THR A 135 -0.21 5.47 -5.64
CA THR A 135 0.86 6.47 -5.68
C THR A 135 2.11 6.06 -4.91
N GLY A 136 2.07 4.98 -4.11
CA GLY A 136 3.22 4.46 -3.37
C GLY A 136 4.10 3.48 -4.17
N ASN A 137 3.60 2.90 -5.27
CA ASN A 137 4.35 1.93 -6.08
C ASN A 137 4.35 2.25 -7.59
N ALA A 138 3.52 3.20 -8.03
CA ALA A 138 3.54 3.73 -9.38
C ALA A 138 3.38 5.25 -9.38
N ASP A 139 4.01 5.86 -10.37
CA ASP A 139 3.92 7.28 -10.67
C ASP A 139 4.10 7.48 -12.18
N PHE A 140 3.69 8.63 -12.68
CA PHE A 140 3.93 9.01 -14.07
C PHE A 140 5.40 9.40 -14.23
N ASP A 141 6.04 8.89 -15.27
CA ASP A 141 7.39 9.33 -15.64
C ASP A 141 7.40 10.75 -16.21
N GLY A 142 8.60 11.28 -16.49
CA GLY A 142 8.76 12.61 -17.10
C GLY A 142 8.06 12.80 -18.47
N ASN A 143 7.59 11.70 -19.09
CA ASN A 143 6.87 11.70 -20.36
C ASN A 143 5.35 11.48 -20.18
N GLY A 144 4.85 11.32 -18.95
CA GLY A 144 3.43 11.12 -18.67
C GLY A 144 2.94 9.67 -18.76
N PHE A 145 3.83 8.67 -18.78
CA PHE A 145 3.44 7.26 -18.73
C PHE A 145 3.50 6.72 -17.30
N LEU A 146 2.46 6.00 -16.88
CA LEU A 146 2.45 5.33 -15.58
C LEU A 146 3.49 4.20 -15.56
N LYS A 147 4.43 4.26 -14.61
CA LYS A 147 5.50 3.26 -14.43
C LYS A 147 5.62 2.85 -12.97
N LYS A 148 6.21 1.67 -12.72
CA LYS A 148 6.64 1.28 -11.37
C LYS A 148 7.76 2.21 -10.92
N THR A 149 7.63 2.83 -9.75
CA THR A 149 8.52 3.94 -9.31
C THR A 149 9.22 3.71 -7.99
N SER A 150 9.29 2.48 -7.49
CA SER A 150 10.00 2.20 -6.24
C SER A 150 11.08 1.14 -6.43
N PRO A 151 12.34 1.37 -5.99
CA PRO A 151 12.96 2.64 -5.58
C PRO A 151 13.37 3.52 -6.77
N ILE A 152 13.20 4.85 -6.70
CA ILE A 152 13.48 5.79 -7.81
C ILE A 152 14.21 7.05 -7.36
N ILE A 153 15.04 7.61 -8.23
CA ILE A 153 15.68 8.91 -8.10
C ILE A 153 15.30 9.74 -9.32
N GLN A 154 14.81 10.97 -9.13
CA GLN A 154 14.51 11.88 -10.23
C GLN A 154 15.54 13.01 -10.27
N ILE A 155 16.17 13.26 -11.42
CA ILE A 155 17.14 14.34 -11.62
C ILE A 155 16.49 15.45 -12.44
N HIS A 156 16.57 16.68 -11.95
CA HIS A 156 15.95 17.85 -12.53
C HIS A 156 16.93 18.71 -13.35
N PRO A 157 16.44 19.61 -14.22
CA PRO A 157 17.27 20.43 -15.11
C PRO A 157 18.31 21.31 -14.43
N ASP A 158 18.05 21.75 -13.19
CA ASP A 158 18.97 22.54 -12.38
C ASP A 158 20.03 21.68 -11.67
N GLY A 159 19.96 20.36 -11.81
CA GLY A 159 20.83 19.39 -11.15
C GLY A 159 20.37 19.02 -9.73
N THR A 160 19.23 19.52 -9.27
CA THR A 160 18.58 19.02 -8.06
C THR A 160 17.99 17.63 -8.30
N PHE A 161 17.65 16.92 -7.22
CA PHE A 161 17.08 15.59 -7.32
C PHE A 161 16.04 15.34 -6.22
N THR A 162 15.18 14.36 -6.45
CA THR A 162 14.22 13.84 -5.47
C THR A 162 14.36 12.33 -5.33
N THR A 163 14.03 11.82 -4.14
CA THR A 163 13.97 10.40 -3.79
C THR A 163 12.57 10.07 -3.29
N ASN A 164 12.16 8.81 -3.42
CA ASN A 164 10.97 8.30 -2.72
C ASN A 164 11.38 7.63 -1.40
N ASP A 165 10.40 7.13 -0.65
CA ASP A 165 10.65 6.47 0.64
C ASP A 165 11.62 5.29 0.52
N GLU A 166 11.50 4.48 -0.53
CA GLU A 166 12.38 3.32 -0.73
C GLU A 166 13.81 3.70 -1.12
N SER A 167 14.04 4.86 -1.77
CA SER A 167 15.36 5.36 -2.14
C SER A 167 15.96 6.33 -1.12
N GLU A 168 15.40 6.40 0.09
CA GLU A 168 15.93 7.20 1.20
C GLU A 168 17.40 6.83 1.48
N GLY A 169 18.27 7.85 1.50
CA GLY A 169 19.71 7.69 1.70
C GLY A 169 20.53 7.62 0.40
N ALA A 170 19.89 7.48 -0.77
CA ALA A 170 20.56 7.68 -2.04
C ALA A 170 20.85 9.18 -2.29
N THR A 171 21.95 9.48 -2.97
CA THR A 171 22.38 10.86 -3.24
C THR A 171 22.80 11.04 -4.69
N VAL A 172 22.55 12.23 -5.25
CA VAL A 172 23.07 12.65 -6.56
C VAL A 172 24.09 13.77 -6.38
N THR A 173 25.30 13.54 -6.88
CA THR A 173 26.36 14.56 -6.96
C THR A 173 26.54 15.02 -8.39
N ARG A 174 26.38 16.32 -8.65
CA ARG A 174 26.70 16.92 -9.95
C ARG A 174 28.21 17.11 -10.09
N LEU A 175 28.82 16.39 -11.01
CA LEU A 175 30.26 16.45 -11.30
C LEU A 175 30.61 17.51 -12.35
N GLY A 176 29.63 17.90 -13.17
CA GLY A 176 29.79 18.90 -14.22
C GLY A 176 28.49 19.17 -14.98
N LEU A 177 28.59 19.86 -16.12
CA LEU A 177 27.47 20.09 -17.02
C LEU A 177 26.93 18.75 -17.54
N GLY A 178 25.65 18.46 -17.30
CA GLY A 178 25.04 17.19 -17.68
C GLY A 178 25.67 15.93 -17.06
N HIS A 179 26.52 16.05 -16.03
CA HIS A 179 27.29 14.93 -15.50
C HIS A 179 26.99 14.69 -14.01
N TYR A 180 26.45 13.51 -13.71
CA TYR A 180 25.93 13.15 -12.40
C TYR A 180 26.51 11.83 -11.91
N LYS A 181 26.73 11.71 -10.60
CA LYS A 181 27.04 10.45 -9.91
C LYS A 181 25.97 10.16 -8.86
N LEU A 182 25.31 9.01 -9.00
CA LEU A 182 24.34 8.48 -8.05
C LEU A 182 25.09 7.55 -7.09
N SER A 183 24.89 7.70 -5.78
CA SER A 183 25.58 6.94 -4.73
C SER A 183 24.61 6.49 -3.64
N GLY A 184 25.03 5.51 -2.82
CA GLY A 184 24.15 4.86 -1.84
C GLY A 184 23.23 3.80 -2.46
N ILE A 185 23.59 3.30 -3.65
CA ILE A 185 22.81 2.36 -4.46
C ILE A 185 23.69 1.21 -4.97
N LEU A 186 23.05 0.12 -5.43
CA LEU A 186 23.69 -1.08 -5.99
C LEU A 186 23.40 -1.23 -7.49
N GLY A 187 23.46 -0.12 -8.23
CA GLY A 187 23.13 -0.06 -9.65
C GLY A 187 21.63 0.08 -9.93
N TYR A 188 21.22 -0.32 -11.14
CA TYR A 188 19.81 -0.31 -11.53
C TYR A 188 19.02 -1.39 -10.79
N ASN A 189 17.72 -1.13 -10.62
CA ASN A 189 16.83 -2.14 -10.05
C ASN A 189 16.78 -3.38 -10.96
N SER A 190 16.95 -4.57 -10.37
CA SER A 190 17.13 -5.82 -11.12
C SER A 190 15.85 -6.58 -11.43
N ASP A 191 14.67 -6.09 -11.02
CA ASP A 191 13.40 -6.80 -11.18
C ASP A 191 12.83 -6.81 -12.62
N GLY A 192 13.49 -6.10 -13.54
CA GLY A 192 13.11 -6.04 -14.96
C GLY A 192 11.82 -5.26 -15.27
N ALA A 193 11.21 -4.56 -14.30
CA ALA A 193 9.93 -3.87 -14.52
C ALA A 193 9.99 -2.75 -15.56
N TRP A 194 11.19 -2.23 -15.87
CA TRP A 194 11.42 -1.24 -16.92
C TRP A 194 12.00 -1.87 -18.21
N GLY A 195 12.05 -3.20 -18.31
CA GLY A 195 12.61 -3.96 -19.43
C GLY A 195 14.06 -4.39 -19.22
N VAL A 196 14.59 -5.18 -20.17
CA VAL A 196 15.95 -5.79 -20.12
C VAL A 196 17.08 -4.77 -20.15
N HIS A 197 16.86 -3.64 -20.84
CA HIS A 197 17.75 -2.47 -20.85
C HIS A 197 17.12 -1.29 -20.09
N GLY A 198 16.16 -1.59 -19.21
CA GLY A 198 15.44 -0.60 -18.43
C GLY A 198 16.27 -0.07 -17.28
N GLY A 199 15.84 1.06 -16.72
CA GLY A 199 16.48 1.67 -15.55
C GLY A 199 16.45 3.20 -15.61
N ILE A 200 16.37 3.77 -16.81
CA ILE A 200 16.29 5.21 -17.03
C ILE A 200 15.07 5.56 -17.91
N SER A 201 14.32 6.59 -17.53
CA SER A 201 13.35 7.26 -18.39
C SER A 201 13.92 8.58 -18.87
N VAL A 202 14.15 8.67 -20.18
CA VAL A 202 14.71 9.85 -20.85
C VAL A 202 13.58 10.75 -21.39
N PRO A 203 13.67 12.09 -21.26
CA PRO A 203 12.70 13.00 -21.86
C PRO A 203 12.54 12.83 -23.37
N ARG A 204 11.29 12.82 -23.84
CA ARG A 204 10.93 12.66 -25.24
C ARG A 204 10.03 13.79 -25.75
N ASP A 205 10.12 14.05 -27.05
CA ASP A 205 9.19 14.93 -27.75
C ASP A 205 7.85 14.23 -28.05
N VAL A 206 6.90 14.99 -28.61
CA VAL A 206 5.57 14.48 -29.01
C VAL A 206 5.61 13.42 -30.12
N ASN A 207 6.74 13.29 -30.81
CA ASN A 207 6.95 12.28 -31.86
C ASN A 207 7.68 11.05 -31.32
N GLY A 208 7.98 11.00 -30.01
CA GLY A 208 8.67 9.90 -29.35
C GLY A 208 10.20 9.95 -29.46
N ASN A 209 10.78 11.02 -29.99
CA ASN A 209 12.23 11.17 -30.08
C ASN A 209 12.81 11.63 -28.76
N GLU A 210 13.94 11.06 -28.34
CA GLU A 210 14.65 11.56 -27.17
C GLU A 210 15.16 12.99 -27.39
N LEU A 211 15.06 13.80 -26.33
CA LEU A 211 15.54 15.20 -26.32
C LEU A 211 17.04 15.31 -25.99
N VAL A 212 17.59 14.26 -25.39
CA VAL A 212 18.99 14.14 -24.98
C VAL A 212 19.45 12.69 -25.19
N TYR A 213 20.76 12.49 -25.32
CA TYR A 213 21.37 11.19 -25.11
C TYR A 213 21.78 11.05 -23.65
N VAL A 214 21.76 9.81 -23.18
CA VAL A 214 22.24 9.42 -21.86
C VAL A 214 23.27 8.33 -22.05
N ASP A 215 24.50 8.62 -21.65
CA ASP A 215 25.59 7.66 -21.50
C ASP A 215 25.72 7.34 -20.02
N ASP A 216 25.59 6.08 -19.65
CA ASP A 216 25.58 5.64 -18.26
C ASP A 216 26.56 4.49 -18.01
N LYS A 217 27.05 4.43 -16.76
CA LYS A 217 27.95 3.38 -16.32
C LYS A 217 27.73 3.04 -14.85
N VAL A 218 27.45 1.77 -14.58
CA VAL A 218 27.51 1.21 -13.23
C VAL A 218 28.98 1.01 -12.84
N LEU A 219 29.37 1.59 -11.71
CA LEU A 219 30.71 1.52 -11.14
C LEU A 219 30.85 0.27 -10.24
N PRO A 220 32.09 -0.19 -9.94
CA PRO A 220 32.30 -1.39 -9.12
C PRO A 220 31.72 -1.33 -7.70
N ASP A 221 31.51 -0.12 -7.17
CA ASP A 221 30.89 0.14 -5.86
C ASP A 221 29.36 0.20 -5.94
N GLY A 222 28.75 -0.03 -7.11
CA GLY A 222 27.31 0.03 -7.35
C GLY A 222 26.80 1.43 -7.68
N ALA A 223 27.63 2.48 -7.59
CA ALA A 223 27.24 3.82 -8.01
C ALA A 223 26.95 3.86 -9.53
N ILE A 224 26.11 4.79 -9.97
CA ILE A 224 25.83 5.01 -11.40
C ILE A 224 26.36 6.38 -11.80
N GLU A 225 27.20 6.42 -12.82
CA GLU A 225 27.63 7.65 -13.47
C GLU A 225 26.76 7.89 -14.70
N ILE A 226 26.25 9.11 -14.86
CA ILE A 226 25.35 9.50 -15.95
C ILE A 226 25.89 10.76 -16.63
N ARG A 227 25.99 10.73 -17.95
CA ARG A 227 26.33 11.89 -18.79
C ARG A 227 25.20 12.16 -19.76
N VAL A 228 24.81 13.42 -19.84
CA VAL A 228 23.73 13.92 -20.69
C VAL A 228 24.32 14.77 -21.80
N THR A 229 24.04 14.39 -23.04
CA THR A 229 24.45 15.15 -24.22
C THR A 229 23.24 15.51 -25.08
N HIS A 230 23.37 16.57 -25.87
CA HIS A 230 22.27 17.06 -26.70
C HIS A 230 21.99 16.09 -27.85
N ARG A 231 20.70 15.83 -28.11
CA ARG A 231 20.25 15.06 -29.27
C ARG A 231 19.44 15.93 -30.22
N GLN A 232 19.98 16.20 -31.40
CA GLN A 232 19.35 17.08 -32.39
C GLN A 232 18.29 16.35 -33.25
N ASN A 233 18.33 15.02 -33.33
CA ASN A 233 17.46 14.20 -34.20
C ASN A 233 17.59 14.58 -35.69
N ALA A 234 18.82 14.62 -36.20
CA ALA A 234 19.13 15.08 -37.57
C ALA A 234 18.39 14.33 -38.70
N HIS A 235 17.95 13.09 -38.45
CA HIS A 235 17.14 12.29 -39.39
C HIS A 235 15.72 12.84 -39.58
N MET A 236 15.25 13.71 -38.68
CA MET A 236 13.93 14.34 -38.78
C MET A 236 13.96 15.55 -39.73
N PRO A 237 12.80 15.92 -40.31
CA PRO A 237 12.66 17.18 -41.04
C PRO A 237 13.15 18.37 -40.21
N ALA A 238 13.79 19.37 -40.83
CA ALA A 238 14.44 20.47 -40.12
C ALA A 238 13.56 21.18 -39.07
N ARG A 239 12.24 21.28 -39.32
CA ARG A 239 11.25 21.87 -38.39
C ARG A 239 10.96 21.02 -37.15
N LEU A 240 11.34 19.74 -37.16
CA LEU A 240 11.17 18.75 -36.09
C LEU A 240 12.51 18.31 -35.49
N GLN A 241 13.63 18.88 -35.96
CA GLN A 241 14.92 18.69 -35.32
C GLN A 241 14.90 19.45 -34.00
N ASN A 242 15.34 18.80 -32.92
CA ASN A 242 15.41 19.34 -31.59
C ASN A 242 16.56 20.36 -31.49
N ARG A 243 16.45 21.51 -32.17
CA ARG A 243 17.48 22.56 -32.16
C ARG A 243 17.33 23.41 -30.90
N ARG A 244 18.08 23.05 -29.85
CA ARG A 244 17.98 23.73 -28.56
C ARG A 244 18.97 24.90 -28.47
N ILE A 245 18.48 26.05 -28.01
CA ILE A 245 19.31 27.23 -27.74
C ILE A 245 20.12 26.98 -26.46
N LYS A 246 21.42 27.26 -26.52
CA LYS A 246 22.38 27.16 -25.42
C LYS A 246 22.47 28.45 -24.62
N SER A 247 22.51 29.59 -25.31
CA SER A 247 22.51 30.93 -24.71
C SER A 247 21.56 31.83 -25.49
N GLN A 248 20.65 32.50 -24.79
CA GLN A 248 19.76 33.47 -25.42
C GLN A 248 20.52 34.72 -25.89
N ASP A 249 21.58 35.10 -25.17
CA ASP A 249 22.38 36.30 -25.47
C ASP A 249 23.25 36.11 -26.71
N GLU A 250 23.87 34.94 -26.85
CA GLU A 250 24.79 34.64 -27.96
C GLU A 250 24.08 33.98 -29.16
N GLN A 251 22.78 33.65 -29.02
CA GLN A 251 21.98 32.88 -29.98
C GLN A 251 22.67 31.60 -30.48
N THR A 252 23.48 30.98 -29.61
CA THR A 252 24.17 29.73 -29.91
C THR A 252 23.23 28.55 -29.70
N HIS A 253 23.35 27.54 -30.55
CA HIS A 253 22.60 26.29 -30.46
C HIS A 253 23.55 25.17 -30.03
N TYR A 254 23.02 24.20 -29.30
CA TYR A 254 23.76 22.99 -29.01
C TYR A 254 24.04 22.21 -30.31
N THR A 255 25.24 21.64 -30.42
CA THR A 255 25.53 20.64 -31.45
C THR A 255 25.13 19.24 -30.97
N ASP A 256 24.87 18.33 -31.91
CA ASP A 256 24.62 16.92 -31.56
C ASP A 256 25.80 16.38 -30.74
N ASP A 257 25.48 15.62 -29.69
CA ASP A 257 26.41 15.06 -28.70
C ASP A 257 27.19 16.09 -27.84
N GLU A 258 26.82 17.36 -27.86
CA GLU A 258 27.39 18.35 -26.93
C GLU A 258 26.87 18.14 -25.50
N ALA A 259 27.77 18.11 -24.51
CA ALA A 259 27.40 18.02 -23.09
C ALA A 259 26.43 19.13 -22.69
N CYS A 260 25.32 18.75 -22.03
CA CYS A 260 24.26 19.69 -21.71
C CYS A 260 23.41 19.25 -20.53
N ASP A 261 22.76 20.19 -19.85
CA ASP A 261 21.76 19.86 -18.84
C ASP A 261 20.43 19.42 -19.49
N LEU A 262 19.55 18.83 -18.68
CA LEU A 262 18.22 18.43 -19.13
C LEU A 262 17.40 19.64 -19.60
N PRO A 263 16.53 19.51 -20.61
CA PRO A 263 15.63 20.59 -21.02
C PRO A 263 14.72 21.06 -19.86
N ALA A 264 14.39 22.35 -19.83
CA ALA A 264 13.46 22.90 -18.84
C ALA A 264 12.10 22.17 -18.87
N GLY A 265 11.51 21.93 -17.69
CA GLY A 265 10.24 21.22 -17.55
C GLY A 265 10.32 19.71 -17.76
N THR A 266 11.53 19.15 -17.93
CA THR A 266 11.76 17.70 -18.04
C THR A 266 12.47 17.17 -16.80
N ARG A 267 12.71 15.86 -16.73
CA ARG A 267 13.54 15.21 -15.72
C ARG A 267 14.07 13.88 -16.22
N LEU A 268 15.11 13.37 -15.60
CA LEU A 268 15.57 12.00 -15.76
C LEU A 268 15.03 11.17 -14.60
N ASP A 269 14.30 10.10 -14.89
CA ASP A 269 13.88 9.16 -13.85
C ASP A 269 14.81 7.95 -13.85
N VAL A 270 15.44 7.64 -12.72
CA VAL A 270 16.40 6.53 -12.57
C VAL A 270 15.92 5.56 -11.51
N ARG A 271 15.62 4.31 -11.90
CA ARG A 271 15.15 3.27 -10.99
C ARG A 271 16.31 2.42 -10.49
N VAL A 272 16.51 2.42 -9.18
CA VAL A 272 17.75 1.95 -8.54
C VAL A 272 17.53 0.74 -7.65
N GLN A 273 18.59 -0.04 -7.45
CA GLN A 273 18.64 -1.07 -6.43
C GLN A 273 19.19 -0.48 -5.14
N MET A 274 18.45 -0.63 -4.04
CA MET A 274 18.90 -0.16 -2.72
C MET A 274 19.58 -1.29 -1.95
N PRO A 275 20.62 -0.99 -1.15
CA PRO A 275 21.20 -1.94 -0.21
C PRO A 275 20.20 -2.48 0.82
N GLU A 276 20.42 -3.72 1.30
CA GLU A 276 19.58 -4.32 2.35
C GLU A 276 19.66 -3.55 3.67
N ASP A 277 20.78 -2.89 3.95
CA ASP A 277 20.98 -2.03 5.12
C ASP A 277 20.57 -0.57 4.87
N SER A 278 19.85 -0.27 3.78
CA SER A 278 19.27 1.07 3.56
C SER A 278 18.26 1.43 4.66
N ILE A 279 18.05 2.74 4.84
CA ILE A 279 17.17 3.28 5.90
C ILE A 279 15.76 2.67 5.80
N TRP A 280 15.22 2.57 4.58
CA TRP A 280 13.92 1.97 4.33
C TRP A 280 13.88 0.49 4.69
N ASN A 281 14.84 -0.30 4.20
CA ASN A 281 14.87 -1.75 4.42
C ASN A 281 15.06 -2.08 5.91
N GLN A 282 15.87 -1.30 6.64
CA GLN A 282 16.00 -1.45 8.09
C GLN A 282 14.70 -1.12 8.84
N LYS A 283 13.94 -0.09 8.41
CA LYS A 283 12.61 0.22 8.99
C LYS A 283 11.63 -0.94 8.81
N GLN A 284 11.71 -1.68 7.70
CA GLN A 284 10.90 -2.89 7.49
C GLN A 284 11.24 -4.00 8.48
N VAL A 285 12.53 -4.18 8.78
CA VAL A 285 13.00 -5.19 9.73
C VAL A 285 12.69 -4.80 11.18
N LEU A 286 12.79 -3.50 11.52
CA LEU A 286 12.63 -2.97 12.87
C LEU A 286 11.18 -2.62 13.24
N ALA A 287 10.21 -2.76 12.33
CA ALA A 287 8.81 -2.53 12.62
C ALA A 287 8.38 -3.42 13.80
N PRO A 288 8.06 -2.84 14.97
CA PRO A 288 7.94 -3.59 16.22
C PRO A 288 6.76 -4.55 16.19
N ASP A 289 6.97 -5.75 16.74
CA ASP A 289 5.90 -6.66 17.14
C ASP A 289 5.02 -5.96 18.19
N PRO A 290 3.73 -5.67 17.92
CA PRO A 290 2.84 -4.95 18.85
C PRO A 290 2.60 -5.68 20.19
N GLN A 291 3.18 -6.85 20.41
CA GLN A 291 3.04 -7.62 21.65
C GLN A 291 3.78 -7.07 22.88
N GLN A 292 4.72 -6.12 22.73
CA GLN A 292 5.46 -5.62 23.91
C GLN A 292 4.73 -4.53 24.72
N GLU A 293 3.79 -3.77 24.16
CA GLU A 293 3.12 -2.68 24.90
C GLU A 293 1.95 -3.13 25.80
N TYR A 294 1.38 -4.32 25.59
CA TYR A 294 0.22 -4.79 26.36
C TYR A 294 0.54 -5.68 27.57
N SER A 295 1.82 -6.04 27.76
CA SER A 295 2.22 -6.92 28.88
C SER A 295 2.52 -6.16 30.19
N VAL A 296 2.49 -4.82 30.19
CA VAL A 296 2.95 -4.01 31.34
C VAL A 296 1.80 -3.58 32.29
N THR A 297 0.53 -3.68 31.89
CA THR A 297 -0.60 -3.16 32.70
C THR A 297 -1.38 -4.18 33.52
N SER A 298 -1.05 -5.48 33.51
CA SER A 298 -1.80 -6.50 34.26
C SER A 298 -1.15 -6.97 35.55
N VAL A 299 -0.19 -6.22 36.11
CA VAL A 299 0.28 -6.46 37.48
C VAL A 299 0.00 -5.20 38.31
N VAL A 300 -0.73 -5.40 39.41
CA VAL A 300 -1.04 -4.46 40.51
C VAL A 300 -2.47 -3.90 40.48
N ASN A 301 -3.41 -4.63 41.10
CA ASN A 301 -3.94 -4.26 42.43
C ASN A 301 -4.95 -5.29 42.98
N LYS A 302 -4.57 -5.85 44.13
CA LYS A 302 -5.34 -6.50 45.23
C LYS A 302 -6.53 -7.38 44.91
#